data_AF-A0A937ZZH9-F1
#
_entry.id   AF-A0A937ZZH9-F1
#
_cell.length_a   1.000
_cell.length_b   1.000
_cell.length_c   1.000
_cell.angle_alpha   90.00
_cell.angle_beta   90.00
_cell.angle_gamma   90.00
#
_symmetry.space_group_name_H-M   'P 1'
#
loop_
_entity.id
_entity.type
_entity.pdbx_description
1 polymer ?
#
loop_
_entity_poly.entity_id
_entity_poly.type
_entity_poly.pdbx_seq_one_letter_code
_entity_poly.pdbx_strand_id
1 'polypeptide(L)'
;MSTLMNTPRLFARMKAEGLDAVVATAPENVTYTSGFWAMSQWIRRGPQAYVLTPAEGKGQQAVIASTGTLDLLADQEVPVEDVRRYGFFAIESDALCIDHDEKDKRVSRLLEREDPGDAVAALVAAIKDRGMESATIGVDEIGIIPQYLD
;
A
#
# COMPACT_ATOMS: atom_id res chain seq x y z
N MET A 1 16.45 -2.09 10.97
CA MET A 1 16.64 -1.49 9.64
C MET A 1 16.01 -0.10 9.63
N SER A 2 16.60 0.84 8.89
CA SER A 2 16.18 2.25 8.89
C SER A 2 15.04 2.45 7.90
N THR A 3 13.86 2.85 8.39
CA THR A 3 12.77 3.37 7.55
C THR A 3 13.28 4.54 6.70
N LEU A 4 12.91 4.62 5.41
CA LEU A 4 13.25 5.76 4.53
C LEU A 4 12.54 7.04 4.96
N MET A 5 11.33 6.88 5.51
CA MET A 5 10.49 7.96 6.00
C MET A 5 11.17 8.69 7.16
N ASN A 6 11.39 9.99 6.99
CA ASN A 6 11.68 10.88 8.12
C ASN A 6 10.38 11.11 8.91
N THR A 7 10.09 10.19 9.82
CA THR A 7 8.90 10.16 10.65
C THR A 7 8.71 11.44 11.48
N PRO A 8 9.73 11.97 12.19
CA PRO A 8 9.57 13.22 12.94
C PRO A 8 9.14 14.40 12.05
N ARG A 9 9.73 14.52 10.85
CA ARG A 9 9.37 15.58 9.89
C ARG A 9 7.94 15.44 9.39
N LEU A 10 7.53 14.23 9.02
CA LEU A 10 6.19 13.99 8.48
C LEU A 10 5.12 14.29 9.54
N PHE A 11 5.26 13.72 10.74
CA PHE A 11 4.27 13.90 11.81
C PHE A 11 4.21 15.34 12.33
N ALA A 12 5.34 16.06 12.40
CA ALA A 12 5.33 17.48 12.73
C ALA A 12 4.51 18.29 11.70
N ARG A 13 4.62 17.97 10.41
CA ARG A 13 3.83 18.63 9.35
C ARG A 13 2.37 18.23 9.40
N MET A 14 2.04 16.95 9.54
CA MET A 14 0.65 16.51 9.68
C MET A 14 -0.05 17.21 10.85
N LYS A 15 0.64 17.33 12.00
CA LYS A 15 0.12 18.06 13.15
C LYS A 15 -0.10 19.55 12.86
N ALA A 16 0.84 20.20 12.17
CA ALA A 16 0.73 21.62 11.82
C ALA A 16 -0.44 21.90 10.86
N GLU A 17 -0.70 20.98 9.93
CA GLU A 17 -1.76 21.10 8.92
C GLU A 17 -3.11 20.49 9.39
N GLY A 18 -3.18 19.93 10.61
CA GLY A 18 -4.41 19.30 11.13
C GLY A 18 -4.81 18.00 10.42
N LEU A 19 -3.84 17.26 9.87
CA LEU A 19 -4.08 16.00 9.15
C LEU A 19 -4.09 14.80 10.09
N ASP A 20 -5.09 13.95 9.91
CA ASP A 20 -5.26 12.69 10.63
C ASP A 20 -4.54 11.52 9.94
N ALA A 21 -4.39 11.60 8.62
CA ALA A 21 -3.59 10.69 7.80
C ALA A 21 -3.08 11.40 6.55
N VAL A 22 -2.11 10.76 5.89
CA VAL A 22 -1.73 11.07 4.51
C VAL A 22 -1.83 9.83 3.63
N VAL A 23 -2.16 10.03 2.36
CA VAL A 23 -2.10 9.01 1.31
C VAL A 23 -1.04 9.41 0.30
N ALA A 24 0.01 8.59 0.21
CA ALA A 24 1.00 8.70 -0.85
C ALA A 24 0.52 7.95 -2.08
N THR A 25 0.58 8.59 -3.25
CA THR A 25 0.19 8.04 -4.55
C THR A 25 1.33 8.13 -5.57
N ALA A 26 2.18 9.16 -5.46
CA ALA A 26 3.37 9.26 -6.29
C ALA A 26 4.36 8.11 -5.97
N PRO A 27 4.98 7.46 -6.97
CA PRO A 27 5.91 6.34 -6.74
C PRO A 27 7.05 6.66 -5.76
N GLU A 28 7.56 7.90 -5.79
CA GLU A 28 8.54 8.44 -4.85
C GLU A 28 8.02 8.40 -3.42
N ASN A 29 6.79 8.86 -3.21
CA ASN A 29 6.18 8.98 -1.88
C ASN A 29 5.71 7.62 -1.36
N VAL A 30 5.24 6.72 -2.23
CA VAL A 30 4.96 5.31 -1.89
C VAL A 30 6.23 4.65 -1.36
N THR A 31 7.33 4.78 -2.10
CA THR A 31 8.63 4.22 -1.69
C THR A 31 9.12 4.87 -0.39
N TYR A 32 9.08 6.20 -0.30
CA TYR A 32 9.54 6.94 0.89
C TYR A 32 8.75 6.57 2.16
N THR A 33 7.43 6.44 2.07
CA THR A 33 6.57 6.21 3.25
C THR A 33 6.51 4.75 3.68
N SER A 34 6.65 3.80 2.75
CA SER A 34 6.49 2.37 3.06
C SER A 34 7.75 1.53 2.89
N GLY A 35 8.71 1.96 2.08
CA GLY A 35 9.81 1.11 1.60
C GLY A 35 9.43 0.18 0.45
N PHE A 36 8.16 0.14 0.03
CA PHE A 36 7.73 -0.64 -1.13
C PHE A 36 8.12 0.06 -2.42
N TRP A 37 8.91 -0.63 -3.24
CA TRP A 37 9.26 -0.17 -4.58
C TRP A 37 8.80 -1.19 -5.63
N ALA A 38 8.21 -0.73 -6.72
CA ALA A 38 7.94 -1.56 -7.88
C ALA A 38 8.15 -0.76 -9.16
N MET A 39 9.01 -1.25 -10.07
CA MET A 39 9.28 -0.59 -11.35
C MET A 39 8.00 -0.21 -12.11
N SER A 40 6.97 -1.07 -12.05
CA SER A 40 5.68 -0.84 -12.69
C SER A 40 5.02 0.48 -12.29
N GLN A 41 5.21 0.96 -11.05
CA GLN A 41 4.72 2.26 -10.57
C GLN A 41 5.37 3.43 -11.32
N TRP A 42 6.61 3.28 -11.76
CA TRP A 42 7.42 4.35 -12.35
C TRP A 42 7.29 4.41 -13.88
N ILE A 43 7.14 3.25 -14.52
CA ILE A 43 7.15 3.16 -16.00
C ILE A 43 5.77 2.99 -16.62
N ARG A 44 4.75 2.57 -15.85
CA ARG A 44 3.39 2.34 -16.35
C ARG A 44 2.40 3.15 -15.52
N ARG A 45 1.58 3.95 -16.18
CA ARG A 45 0.47 4.69 -15.56
C ARG A 45 -0.76 3.83 -15.24
N GLY A 46 -0.67 2.50 -15.30
CA GLY A 46 -1.82 1.60 -15.09
C GLY A 46 -1.91 1.12 -13.65
N PRO A 47 -0.93 0.34 -13.17
CA PRO A 47 -0.91 -0.13 -11.79
C PRO A 47 -0.85 1.03 -10.81
N GLN A 48 -1.84 1.11 -9.93
CA GLN A 48 -1.85 2.03 -8.79
C GLN A 48 -1.19 1.39 -7.58
N ALA A 49 -0.48 2.18 -6.79
CA ALA A 49 -0.02 1.80 -5.46
C ALA A 49 -0.21 2.98 -4.54
N TYR A 50 -0.79 2.74 -3.36
CA TYR A 50 -1.03 3.79 -2.38
C TYR A 50 -0.45 3.39 -1.03
N VAL A 51 -0.09 4.39 -0.22
CA VAL A 51 0.27 4.15 1.18
C VAL A 51 -0.55 5.05 2.08
N LEU A 52 -1.42 4.46 2.88
CA LEU A 52 -2.11 5.16 3.96
C LEU A 52 -1.17 5.24 5.17
N THR A 53 -0.85 6.44 5.61
CA THR A 53 -0.05 6.69 6.82
C THR A 53 -0.86 7.51 7.82
N PRO A 54 -1.45 6.87 8.84
CA PRO A 54 -2.10 7.58 9.95
C PRO A 54 -1.11 8.46 10.72
N ALA A 55 -1.60 9.54 11.32
CA ALA A 55 -0.82 10.37 12.23
C ALA A 55 -0.32 9.55 13.43
N GLU A 56 0.68 10.08 14.13
CA GLU A 56 1.25 9.44 15.32
C GLU A 56 0.15 9.02 16.31
N GLY A 57 0.12 7.73 16.67
CA GLY A 57 -0.86 7.14 17.59
C GLY A 57 -2.25 6.86 16.99
N LYS A 58 -2.49 7.09 15.69
CA LYS A 58 -3.80 6.88 15.04
C LYS A 58 -3.94 5.56 14.26
N GLY A 59 -2.96 4.66 14.36
CA GLY A 59 -3.01 3.33 13.75
C GLY A 59 -1.77 3.00 12.93
N GLN A 60 -1.76 1.81 12.34
CA GLN A 60 -0.66 1.34 11.50
C GLN A 60 -0.80 1.81 10.05
N GLN A 61 0.32 1.94 9.36
CA GLN A 61 0.33 2.19 7.91
C GLN A 61 -0.31 1.03 7.15
N ALA A 62 -0.80 1.29 5.93
CA ALA A 62 -1.21 0.26 4.99
C ALA A 62 -0.66 0.52 3.59
N VAL A 63 -0.19 -0.53 2.91
CA VAL A 63 0.18 -0.49 1.49
C VAL A 63 -0.96 -1.08 0.67
N ILE A 64 -1.48 -0.32 -0.29
CA ILE A 64 -2.43 -0.78 -1.29
C ILE A 64 -1.62 -1.09 -2.55
N ALA A 65 -1.70 -2.32 -3.05
CA ALA A 65 -0.94 -2.76 -4.23
C ALA A 65 -1.77 -3.67 -5.13
N SER A 66 -1.46 -3.66 -6.42
CA SER A 66 -2.06 -4.60 -7.37
C SER A 66 -1.65 -6.03 -7.02
N THR A 67 -2.57 -6.97 -7.16
CA THR A 67 -2.29 -8.41 -6.97
C THR A 67 -1.10 -8.88 -7.82
N GLY A 68 -0.89 -8.30 -9.01
CA GLY A 68 0.25 -8.61 -9.88
C GLY A 68 1.61 -8.05 -9.43
N THR A 69 1.69 -7.47 -8.23
CA THR A 69 2.94 -6.95 -7.64
C THR A 69 3.18 -7.45 -6.21
N LEU A 70 2.40 -8.44 -5.74
CA LEU A 70 2.53 -8.98 -4.39
C LEU A 70 3.80 -9.80 -4.19
N ASP A 71 4.33 -10.38 -5.27
CA ASP A 71 5.64 -11.02 -5.33
C ASP A 71 6.75 -10.05 -4.90
N LEU A 72 6.70 -8.80 -5.39
CA LEU A 72 7.65 -7.76 -5.02
C LEU A 72 7.54 -7.36 -3.55
N LEU A 73 6.32 -7.32 -3.00
CA LEU A 73 6.11 -7.08 -1.56
C LEU A 73 6.60 -8.24 -0.70
N ALA A 74 6.51 -9.48 -1.20
CA ALA A 74 7.00 -10.65 -0.51
C ALA A 74 8.54 -10.73 -0.52
N ASP A 75 9.17 -10.36 -1.65
CA ASP A 75 10.61 -10.40 -1.87
C ASP A 75 11.36 -9.28 -1.13
N GLN A 76 10.75 -8.10 -1.03
CA GLN A 76 11.34 -6.94 -0.37
C GLN A 76 11.07 -6.92 1.14
N GLU A 77 12.01 -6.35 1.89
CA GLU A 77 11.87 -6.05 3.32
C GLU A 77 11.07 -4.76 3.54
N VAL A 78 9.78 -4.80 3.19
CA VAL A 78 8.85 -3.69 3.41
C VAL A 78 8.37 -3.71 4.86
N PRO A 79 8.66 -2.68 5.69
CA PRO A 79 8.29 -2.65 7.11
C PRO A 79 6.78 -2.53 7.38
N VAL A 80 5.97 -2.23 6.37
CA VAL A 80 4.51 -2.13 6.51
C VAL A 80 3.88 -3.52 6.44
N GLU A 81 3.27 -3.96 7.53
CA GLU A 81 2.64 -5.29 7.64
C GLU A 81 1.25 -5.38 7.00
N ASP A 82 0.46 -4.30 7.07
CA ASP A 82 -0.88 -4.26 6.48
C ASP A 82 -0.78 -4.01 4.97
N VAL A 83 -0.90 -5.09 4.20
CA VAL A 83 -0.95 -5.06 2.73
C VAL A 83 -2.37 -5.36 2.27
N ARG A 84 -2.94 -4.44 1.50
CA ARG A 84 -4.24 -4.54 0.85
C ARG A 84 -4.04 -4.76 -0.63
N ARG A 85 -4.53 -5.88 -1.15
CA ARG A 85 -4.46 -6.16 -2.57
C ARG A 85 -5.70 -5.66 -3.30
N TYR A 86 -5.57 -5.43 -4.59
CA TYR A 86 -6.69 -5.25 -5.49
C TYR A 86 -6.41 -5.83 -6.87
N GLY A 87 -7.50 -6.17 -7.56
CA GLY A 87 -7.48 -6.61 -8.94
C GLY A 87 -7.04 -8.06 -9.10
N PHE A 88 -7.29 -8.61 -10.28
CA PHE A 88 -7.06 -10.02 -10.56
C PHE A 88 -5.66 -10.27 -11.15
N PHE A 89 -4.95 -11.24 -10.58
CA PHE A 89 -3.76 -11.83 -11.17
C PHE A 89 -3.73 -13.32 -10.79
N ALA A 90 -3.65 -14.21 -11.78
CA ALA A 90 -3.61 -15.64 -11.54
C ALA A 90 -2.16 -16.10 -11.36
N ILE A 91 -1.88 -16.75 -10.23
CA ILE A 91 -0.64 -17.50 -10.01
C ILE A 91 -1.02 -18.97 -9.99
N GLU A 92 -0.52 -19.74 -10.94
CA GLU A 92 -0.65 -21.19 -10.90
C GLU A 92 0.24 -21.73 -9.79
N SER A 93 -0.36 -22.36 -8.79
CA SER A 93 0.36 -23.16 -7.79
C SER A 93 0.04 -24.62 -8.04
N ASP A 94 1.08 -25.41 -8.33
CA ASP A 94 0.92 -26.86 -8.38
C ASP A 94 1.00 -27.40 -6.94
N ALA A 95 -0.11 -27.90 -6.42
CA ALA A 95 -0.19 -28.49 -5.08
C ALA A 95 0.76 -29.68 -4.87
N LEU A 96 1.32 -30.23 -5.97
CA LEU A 96 2.30 -31.31 -5.96
C LEU A 96 3.75 -30.83 -5.89
N CYS A 97 4.01 -29.52 -6.00
CA CYS A 97 5.35 -28.95 -5.89
C CYS A 97 5.71 -28.73 -4.41
N ILE A 98 6.43 -29.71 -3.86
CA ILE A 98 6.86 -29.73 -2.46
C ILE A 98 8.15 -28.90 -2.36
N ASP A 99 8.01 -27.66 -1.87
CA ASP A 99 8.86 -26.92 -0.92
C ASP A 99 8.75 -25.41 -1.20
N HIS A 100 7.66 -24.79 -0.72
CA HIS A 100 7.50 -23.33 -0.80
C HIS A 100 8.45 -22.67 0.19
N ASP A 101 9.31 -21.79 -0.30
CA ASP A 101 10.15 -20.98 0.58
C ASP A 101 9.30 -19.94 1.36
N GLU A 102 9.91 -19.19 2.28
CA GLU A 102 9.15 -18.21 3.07
C GLU A 102 8.55 -17.08 2.23
N LYS A 103 9.10 -16.79 1.04
CA LYS A 103 8.58 -15.79 0.12
C LYS A 103 7.34 -16.32 -0.59
N ASP A 104 7.37 -17.56 -1.07
CA ASP A 104 6.20 -18.22 -1.68
C ASP A 104 5.02 -18.31 -0.70
N LYS A 105 5.31 -18.67 0.56
CA LYS A 105 4.30 -18.65 1.63
C LYS A 105 3.77 -17.24 1.89
N ARG A 106 4.64 -16.22 1.83
CA ARG A 106 4.22 -14.83 2.01
C ARG A 106 3.33 -14.35 0.86
N VAL A 107 3.66 -14.66 -0.39
CA VAL A 107 2.79 -14.37 -1.55
C VAL A 107 1.44 -15.05 -1.38
N SER A 108 1.42 -16.33 -1.01
CA SER A 108 0.18 -17.09 -0.79
C SER A 108 -0.72 -16.41 0.27
N ARG A 109 -0.15 -16.01 1.42
CA ARG A 109 -0.89 -15.25 2.46
C ARG A 109 -1.39 -13.88 1.99
N LEU A 110 -0.66 -13.23 1.09
CA LEU A 110 -1.09 -11.95 0.51
C LEU A 110 -2.24 -12.16 -0.49
N LEU A 111 -2.22 -13.23 -1.27
CA LEU A 111 -3.31 -13.58 -2.21
C LEU A 111 -4.62 -13.94 -1.50
N GLU A 112 -4.56 -14.54 -0.32
CA GLU A 112 -5.76 -14.85 0.49
C GLU A 112 -6.47 -13.61 1.05
N ARG A 113 -5.86 -12.42 0.98
CA ARG A 113 -6.50 -11.18 1.42
C ARG A 113 -7.71 -10.84 0.56
N GLU A 114 -8.64 -10.09 1.15
CA GLU A 114 -9.81 -9.55 0.45
C GLU A 114 -9.38 -8.70 -0.75
N ASP A 115 -10.17 -8.79 -1.81
CA ASP A 115 -10.01 -8.02 -3.04
C ASP A 115 -11.27 -7.21 -3.30
N PRO A 116 -11.27 -5.92 -2.93
CA PRO A 116 -12.38 -5.03 -3.21
C PRO A 116 -12.56 -4.71 -4.70
N GLY A 117 -11.73 -5.27 -5.59
CA GLY A 117 -11.80 -5.15 -7.04
C GLY A 117 -10.84 -4.08 -7.60
N ASP A 118 -10.77 -2.91 -6.96
CA ASP A 118 -9.97 -1.79 -7.42
C ASP A 118 -9.18 -1.08 -6.31
N ALA A 119 -8.23 -0.22 -6.73
CA ALA A 119 -7.28 0.42 -5.81
C ALA A 119 -7.95 1.39 -4.83
N VAL A 120 -8.97 2.12 -5.26
CA VAL A 120 -9.68 3.09 -4.42
C VAL A 120 -10.58 2.36 -3.43
N ALA A 121 -11.29 1.31 -3.87
CA ALA A 121 -12.08 0.47 -2.99
C ALA A 121 -11.22 -0.17 -1.88
N ALA A 122 -10.02 -0.65 -2.21
CA ALA A 122 -9.06 -1.16 -1.24
C ALA A 122 -8.55 -0.08 -0.26
N LEU A 123 -8.28 1.13 -0.74
CA LEU A 123 -7.91 2.26 0.12
C LEU A 123 -9.06 2.66 1.05
N VAL A 124 -10.28 2.75 0.54
CA VAL A 124 -11.48 3.08 1.32
C VAL A 124 -11.74 2.02 2.39
N ALA A 125 -11.59 0.74 2.09
CA ALA A 125 -11.66 -0.33 3.08
C ALA A 125 -10.60 -0.14 4.18
N ALA A 126 -9.36 0.18 3.81
CA ALA A 126 -8.28 0.43 4.78
C ALA A 126 -8.55 1.64 5.70
N ILE A 127 -9.19 2.69 5.17
CA ILE A 127 -9.64 3.88 5.91
C ILE A 127 -10.76 3.52 6.89
N LYS A 128 -11.78 2.77 6.43
CA LYS A 128 -12.93 2.33 7.24
C LYS A 128 -12.51 1.42 8.39
N ASP A 129 -11.62 0.46 8.13
CA ASP A 129 -11.12 -0.46 9.18
C ASP A 129 -10.38 0.28 10.31
N ARG A 130 -9.96 1.52 10.07
CA ARG A 130 -9.31 2.40 11.04
C ARG A 130 -10.26 3.41 11.69
N GLY A 131 -11.55 3.40 11.35
CA GLY A 131 -12.53 4.37 11.84
C GLY A 131 -12.25 5.80 11.38
N MET A 132 -11.62 5.96 10.20
CA MET A 132 -11.16 7.24 9.68
C MET A 132 -12.11 7.85 8.63
N GLU A 133 -13.37 7.45 8.61
CA GLU A 133 -14.35 7.91 7.61
C GLU A 133 -14.67 9.40 7.69
N SER A 134 -14.46 10.00 8.86
CA SER A 134 -14.65 11.45 9.10
C SER A 134 -13.32 12.20 9.31
N ALA A 135 -12.19 11.56 8.97
CA ALA A 135 -10.86 12.10 9.20
C ALA A 135 -10.42 13.10 8.11
N THR A 136 -9.54 14.03 8.47
CA THR A 136 -8.88 14.91 7.50
C THR A 136 -7.67 14.19 6.90
N ILE A 137 -7.76 13.80 5.63
CA ILE A 137 -6.73 13.01 4.94
C ILE A 137 -6.08 13.85 3.84
N GLY A 138 -4.76 14.05 3.92
CA GLY A 138 -4.00 14.69 2.84
C GLY A 138 -3.63 13.69 1.75
N VAL A 139 -3.74 14.06 0.47
CA VAL A 139 -3.44 13.19 -0.68
C VAL A 139 -2.49 13.94 -1.62
N ASP A 140 -1.43 13.30 -2.10
CA ASP A 140 -0.44 13.93 -2.99
C ASP A 140 -0.81 13.90 -4.49
N GLU A 141 -1.94 13.26 -4.82
CA GLU A 141 -2.72 13.16 -6.08
C GLU A 141 -1.97 12.83 -7.40
N ILE A 142 -0.67 13.09 -7.50
CA ILE A 142 0.17 12.99 -8.71
C ILE A 142 0.18 11.57 -9.28
N GLY A 143 0.08 10.55 -8.44
CA GLY A 143 0.08 9.15 -8.88
C GLY A 143 -1.29 8.61 -9.25
N ILE A 144 -2.36 9.35 -8.95
CA ILE A 144 -3.74 8.93 -9.25
C ILE A 144 -4.01 9.13 -10.74
N ILE A 145 -4.41 8.06 -11.42
CA ILE A 145 -4.82 8.17 -12.82
C ILE A 145 -6.27 8.67 -12.94
N PRO A 146 -6.63 9.30 -14.08
CA PRO A 146 -7.96 9.90 -14.25
C PRO A 146 -9.13 8.96 -13.94
N GLN A 147 -9.01 7.66 -14.22
CA GLN A 147 -10.04 6.66 -13.93
C GLN A 147 -10.43 6.57 -12.44
N TYR A 148 -9.55 7.00 -11.52
CA TYR A 148 -9.76 6.95 -10.07
C TYR A 148 -10.08 8.32 -9.45
N LEU A 149 -10.26 9.37 -10.25
CA LEU A 149 -10.61 10.72 -9.79
C LEU A 149 -12.12 11.05 -9.93
N ASP A 150 -12.86 10.25 -10.69
CA ASP A 150 -14.29 10.41 -10.98
C ASP A 150 -15.14 9.40 -10.18
#